data_AF-A0AAC9IVN1-F1
#
_entry.id   AF-A0AAC9IVN1-F1
#
_cell.length_a   1.000
_cell.length_b   1.000
_cell.length_c   1.000
_cell.angle_alpha   90.00
_cell.angle_beta   90.00
_cell.angle_gamma   90.00
#
_symmetry.space_group_name_H-M   'P 1'
#
loop_
_entity.id
_entity.type
_entity.pdbx_description
1 polymer ?
#
loop_
_entity_poly.entity_id
_entity_poly.type
_entity_poly.pdbx_seq_one_letter_code
_entity_poly.pdbx_strand_id
1 'polypeptide(L)' 'MKRVVDVFKNRGKELVWTYVVHLRNDEEFHPGQLDFEIEALRLSELDKRGSANELSAKVRLIN' A
#
# COMPACT_ATOMS: atom_id res chain seq x y z
N MET A 1 9.96 9.48 1.11
CA MET A 1 10.43 8.07 1.19
C MET A 1 9.62 7.20 0.23
N LYS A 2 10.25 6.23 -0.43
CA LYS A 2 9.62 5.35 -1.43
C LYS A 2 9.57 3.89 -0.94
N ARG A 3 8.44 3.21 -1.15
CA ARG A 3 8.24 1.79 -0.83
C ARG A 3 7.45 1.08 -1.92
N VAL A 4 7.74 -0.21 -2.12
CA VAL A 4 6.93 -1.10 -2.93
C VAL A 4 5.87 -1.72 -2.02
N VAL A 5 4.61 -1.64 -2.43
CA VAL A 5 3.47 -2.11 -1.63
C VAL A 5 2.64 -3.05 -2.47
N ASP A 6 2.49 -4.28 -1.99
CA ASP A 6 1.67 -5.30 -2.62
C ASP A 6 0.25 -5.25 -2.07
N VAL A 7 -0.73 -5.30 -2.95
CA VAL A 7 -2.16 -5.29 -2.62
C VAL A 7 -2.74 -6.64 -2.95
N PHE A 8 -3.40 -7.22 -1.96
CA PHE A 8 -3.97 -8.56 -2.03
C PHE A 8 -5.47 -8.52 -1.77
N LYS A 9 -6.18 -9.53 -2.29
CA LYS A 9 -7.54 -9.89 -1.87
C LYS A 9 -7.54 -11.28 -1.22
N ASN A 10 -8.72 -11.74 -0.81
CA ASN A 10 -8.90 -13.07 -0.21
C ASN A 10 -7.99 -13.29 1.02
N ARG A 11 -7.87 -12.26 1.88
CA ARG A 11 -7.04 -12.25 3.10
C ARG A 11 -5.56 -12.54 2.81
N GLY A 12 -4.98 -11.85 1.83
CA GLY A 12 -3.56 -11.97 1.50
C GLY A 12 -3.18 -13.11 0.57
N LYS A 13 -4.16 -13.85 0.02
CA LYS A 13 -3.89 -15.04 -0.81
C LYS A 13 -3.68 -14.75 -2.29
N GLU A 14 -4.24 -13.65 -2.78
CA GLU A 14 -4.21 -13.34 -4.21
C GLU A 14 -3.70 -11.92 -4.42
N LEU A 15 -2.56 -11.80 -5.09
CA LEU A 15 -1.97 -10.51 -5.47
C LEU A 15 -2.83 -9.88 -6.57
N VAL A 16 -3.35 -8.68 -6.29
CA VAL A 16 -4.18 -7.91 -7.21
C VAL A 16 -3.33 -6.88 -7.95
N TRP A 17 -2.43 -6.22 -7.23
CA TRP A 17 -1.57 -5.18 -7.79
C TRP A 17 -0.34 -4.91 -6.92
N THR A 18 0.66 -4.27 -7.52
CA THR A 18 1.83 -3.75 -6.80
C THR A 18 1.97 -2.27 -7.10
N TYR A 19 1.94 -1.44 -6.06
CA TYR A 19 2.22 -0.02 -6.16
C TYR A 19 3.65 0.30 -5.76
N VAL A 20 4.13 1.40 -6.33
CA VAL A 20 5.31 2.08 -5.87
C VAL A 20 4.84 3.39 -5.23
N VAL A 21 4.73 3.39 -3.90
CA VAL A 21 4.17 4.51 -3.14
C VAL A 21 5.30 5.46 -2.74
N HIS A 22 5.08 6.75 -2.97
CA HIS A 22 5.98 7.83 -2.57
C HIS A 22 5.27 8.74 -1.58
N LEU A 23 5.72 8.73 -0.32
CA LEU A 23 5.23 9.65 0.71
C LEU A 23 6.27 10.72 1.01
N ARG A 24 5.81 11.92 1.40
CA ARG A 24 6.67 12.99 1.96
C ARG A 24 7.46 12.42 3.14
N ASN A 25 8.71 12.87 3.31
CA ASN A 25 9.56 12.47 4.42
C ASN A 25 10.51 13.61 4.76
N ASP A 26 10.17 14.37 5.78
CA ASP A 26 10.91 15.54 6.27
C ASP A 26 10.70 15.74 7.77
N GLU A 27 11.18 16.87 8.31
CA GLU A 27 11.24 17.14 9.75
C GLU A 27 9.89 16.98 10.48
N GLU A 28 8.78 17.23 9.81
CA GLU A 28 7.42 17.17 10.39
C GLU A 28 6.78 15.79 10.27
N PHE A 29 7.18 15.00 9.26
CA PHE A 29 6.52 13.74 8.94
C PHE A 29 7.49 12.66 8.48
N HIS A 30 7.51 11.56 9.23
CA HIS A 30 8.38 10.41 9.00
C HIS A 30 7.48 9.18 8.83
N PRO A 31 7.07 8.83 7.58
CA PRO A 31 6.09 7.78 7.35
C PRO A 31 6.60 6.41 7.81
N GLY A 32 5.78 5.74 8.61
CA GLY A 32 5.94 4.34 8.96
C GLY A 32 5.37 3.41 7.89
N GLN A 33 5.51 2.09 8.11
CA GLN A 33 5.00 1.08 7.18
C GLN A 33 3.50 1.22 6.89
N LEU A 34 2.71 1.48 7.94
CA LEU A 34 1.25 1.59 7.86
C LEU A 34 0.81 2.72 6.93
N ASP A 35 1.53 3.85 6.90
CA ASP A 35 1.20 4.98 6.03
C ASP A 35 1.26 4.60 4.55
N PHE A 36 2.25 3.77 4.17
CA PHE A 36 2.38 3.27 2.80
C PHE A 36 1.28 2.26 2.46
N GLU A 37 0.87 1.43 3.42
CA GLU A 37 -0.21 0.44 3.23
C GLU A 37 -1.57 1.13 3.06
N ILE A 38 -1.84 2.17 3.87
CA ILE A 38 -3.05 2.99 3.74
C ILE A 38 -3.10 3.70 2.38
N GLU A 39 -1.99 4.31 1.94
CA GLU A 39 -1.97 4.99 0.65
C GLU A 39 -2.16 4.00 -0.51
N ALA A 40 -1.59 2.79 -0.43
CA ALA A 40 -1.82 1.76 -1.45
C ALA A 40 -3.29 1.30 -1.52
N LEU A 41 -3.99 1.23 -0.38
CA LEU A 41 -5.42 0.94 -0.35
C LEU A 41 -6.23 2.09 -0.98
N ARG A 42 -5.92 3.35 -0.62
CA ARG A 42 -6.56 4.53 -1.23
C ARG A 42 -6.39 4.55 -2.75
N LEU A 43 -5.17 4.29 -3.23
CA LEU A 43 -4.89 4.19 -4.68
C LEU A 43 -5.67 3.05 -5.34
N SER A 44 -5.84 1.92 -4.65
CA SER A 44 -6.62 0.79 -5.17
C SER A 44 -8.09 1.12 -5.40
N GLU A 45 -8.69 1.93 -4.52
CA GLU A 45 -10.06 2.40 -4.70
C GLU A 45 -10.18 3.35 -5.90
N LEU A 46 -9.24 4.30 -6.02
CA LEU A 46 -9.19 5.26 -7.14
C LEU A 46 -9.02 4.55 -8.49
N ASP A 47 -8.17 3.53 -8.54
CA ASP A 47 -7.94 2.69 -9.73
C ASP A 47 -9.04 1.65 -9.97
N LYS A 48 -10.09 1.61 -9.14
CA LYS A 48 -11.21 0.65 -9.21
C LYS A 48 -10.76 -0.82 -9.14
N ARG A 49 -9.74 -1.13 -8.34
CA ARG A 49 -9.19 -2.49 -8.15
C ARG A 49 -9.91 -3.29 -7.06
N GLY A 50 -10.71 -2.62 -6.23
CA GLY A 50 -11.46 -3.19 -5.12
C GLY A 50 -11.63 -2.16 -4.00
N SER A 51 -12.53 -2.41 -3.06
CA SER A 51 -12.70 -1.54 -1.89
C SER A 51 -11.62 -1.79 -0.83
N ALA A 52 -11.28 -0.78 -0.04
CA ALA A 52 -10.29 -0.92 1.04
C ALA A 52 -10.70 -1.97 2.09
N ASN A 53 -11.99 -2.28 2.20
CA ASN A 53 -12.51 -3.29 3.15
C ASN A 53 -12.34 -4.74 2.66
N GLU A 54 -12.12 -4.93 1.35
CA GLU A 54 -11.95 -6.25 0.72
C GLU A 54 -10.48 -6.56 0.43
N LEU A 55 -9.66 -5.53 0.44
CA LEU A 55 -8.24 -5.58 0.12
C LEU A 55 -7.39 -5.48 1.38
N SER A 56 -6.17 -5.98 1.29
CA SER A 56 -5.12 -5.79 2.27
C SER A 56 -3.85 -5.36 1.55
N ALA A 57 -3.15 -4.34 2.06
CA ALA A 57 -1.87 -3.91 1.53
C ALA A 57 -0.73 -4.33 2.45
N LYS A 58 0.43 -4.65 1.88
CA LYS A 58 1.64 -4.97 2.64
C LYS A 58 2.86 -4.38 1.98
N VAL A 59 3.67 -3.64 2.74
CA VAL A 59 4.99 -3.19 2.24
C VAL A 59 5.86 -4.42 1.97
N ARG A 60 6.45 -4.49 0.78
CA ARG A 60 7.40 -5.55 0.44
C ARG A 60 8.69 -5.30 1.20
N LEU A 61 8.99 -6.19 2.14
CA LEU A 61 10.29 -6.24 2.80
C LEU A 61 11.29 -6.81 1.80
N ILE A 62 12.29 -6.01 1.41
CA ILE A 62 13.41 -6.45 0.59
C ILE A 62 14.48 -6.88 1.59
N ASN A 63 14.70 -8.19 1.72
CA ASN A 63 15.85 -8.75 2.43
C ASN A 63 17.08 -8.75 1.52
#